data_AF-A0A3D8SAS8-F1
#
_entry.id   AF-A0A3D8SAS8-F1
#
_cell.length_a   1.000
_cell.length_b   1.000
_cell.length_c   1.000
_cell.angle_alpha   90.00
_cell.angle_beta   90.00
_cell.angle_gamma   90.00
#
_symmetry.space_group_name_H-M   'P 1'
#
loop_
_entity.id
_entity.type
_entity.pdbx_description
1 polymer ?
#
loop_
_entity_poly.entity_id
_entity_poly.type
_entity_poly.pdbx_seq_one_letter_code
_entity_poly.pdbx_strand_id
1 'polypeptide(L)'
;MVSTAWVISASTWDLEMHHYMSNLGLKDRRRLVPPVMPRPVSWSPFKLDIQGSDLLHYFEQVASYSLATYGYRAADVREILMRIALTDDTATTRAVMLSILALASIHRFGPQAQAIQYKTSSIQALSASLKGDMGIAESVQHVAAGMLLCTFETQQATETSGLWLCYLCGVRDIINANNLSEKSTPDSDIFALLGWVYYHDALSTFSIRHWRRPATIGDAYIKEVGEEIVRSKTADCKETKIPGLMPHSHEILCLLKQPCHSLLEPSDPQHDTESFGSYLRSLQWKLMSIPIPDIADEPFQVHPHTEAAENVDMELYRLAALVYLGRMAGSLLKNKGGAHQFIERAFVLFSRLDVYRRPFPLLIFGLEARTDNRRIALLDLITKTENTTPMRNLGSVKSMIQSIWVQGDLAREEIDYRDRLNVIISSSENLPAFT
;
A
#
# COMPACT_ATOMS: atom_id res chain seq x y z
N MET A 1 50.79 -7.31 -36.26
CA MET A 1 49.68 -6.42 -35.84
C MET A 1 48.45 -7.29 -35.66
N VAL A 2 48.08 -7.60 -34.42
CA VAL A 2 46.85 -8.32 -34.12
C VAL A 2 45.79 -7.27 -33.82
N SER A 3 44.79 -7.16 -34.68
CA SER A 3 43.62 -6.31 -34.46
C SER A 3 42.80 -6.89 -33.32
N THR A 4 42.66 -6.13 -32.24
CA THR A 4 41.74 -6.43 -31.15
C THR A 4 40.31 -6.18 -31.65
N ALA A 5 39.63 -7.26 -32.02
CA ALA A 5 38.20 -7.21 -32.25
C ALA A 5 37.49 -7.02 -30.90
N TRP A 6 36.90 -5.86 -30.69
CA TRP A 6 35.99 -5.63 -29.56
C TRP A 6 34.71 -6.40 -29.84
N VAL A 7 34.50 -7.50 -29.13
CA VAL A 7 33.21 -8.18 -29.12
C VAL A 7 32.26 -7.30 -28.33
N ILE A 8 31.48 -6.49 -29.04
CA ILE A 8 30.39 -5.72 -28.45
C ILE A 8 29.24 -6.70 -28.24
N SER A 9 28.91 -6.98 -26.98
CA SER A 9 27.77 -7.83 -26.62
C SER A 9 26.48 -7.10 -26.96
N ALA A 10 25.61 -7.73 -27.76
CA ALA A 10 24.28 -7.20 -28.04
C ALA A 10 23.41 -7.27 -26.78
N SER A 11 22.76 -6.17 -26.43
CA SER A 11 21.78 -6.08 -25.35
C SER A 11 20.36 -6.33 -25.87
N THR A 12 19.42 -6.54 -24.95
CA THR A 12 17.99 -6.62 -25.26
C THR A 12 17.49 -5.35 -25.96
N TRP A 13 18.03 -4.18 -25.60
CA TRP A 13 17.73 -2.92 -26.28
C TRP A 13 18.20 -2.92 -27.74
N ASP A 14 19.38 -3.48 -28.04
CA ASP A 14 19.88 -3.58 -29.42
C ASP A 14 18.97 -4.46 -30.29
N LEU A 15 18.41 -5.53 -29.71
CA LEU A 15 17.44 -6.40 -30.38
C LEU A 15 16.10 -5.68 -30.61
N GLU A 16 15.57 -5.00 -29.60
CA GLU A 16 14.34 -4.21 -29.70
C GLU A 16 14.47 -3.06 -30.70
N MET A 17 15.62 -2.36 -30.68
CA MET A 17 15.94 -1.30 -31.62
C MET A 17 16.10 -1.83 -33.04
N HIS A 18 16.73 -2.99 -33.22
CA HIS A 18 16.81 -3.66 -34.52
C HIS A 18 15.43 -4.03 -35.07
N HIS A 19 14.54 -4.56 -34.22
CA HIS A 19 13.16 -4.88 -34.59
C HIS A 19 12.36 -3.62 -34.93
N TYR A 20 12.50 -2.56 -34.14
CA TYR A 20 11.88 -1.27 -34.41
C TYR A 20 12.33 -0.72 -35.77
N MET A 21 13.64 -0.68 -36.01
CA MET A 21 14.23 -0.18 -37.26
C MET A 21 13.82 -1.00 -38.48
N SER A 22 13.76 -2.33 -38.34
CA SER A 22 13.35 -3.23 -39.42
C SER A 22 11.88 -3.07 -39.81
N ASN A 23 11.04 -2.65 -38.86
CA ASN A 23 9.60 -2.47 -39.07
C ASN A 23 9.21 -1.05 -39.54
N LEU A 24 10.14 -0.09 -39.62
CA LEU A 24 9.90 1.28 -40.12
C LEU A 24 9.44 1.34 -41.59
N GLY A 25 9.64 0.26 -42.36
CA GLY A 25 9.23 0.12 -43.75
C GLY A 25 7.75 -0.26 -43.97
N LEU A 26 7.00 -0.60 -42.91
CA LEU A 26 5.60 -1.04 -43.01
C LEU A 26 4.62 0.15 -42.94
N LYS A 27 3.49 0.04 -43.65
CA LYS A 27 2.51 1.13 -43.87
C LYS A 27 1.79 1.63 -42.61
N ASP A 28 1.94 0.98 -41.46
CA ASP A 28 1.22 1.32 -40.22
C ASP A 28 2.14 1.93 -39.15
N ARG A 29 2.66 3.12 -39.45
CA ARG A 29 3.61 3.85 -38.59
C ARG A 29 3.01 4.34 -37.27
N ARG A 30 1.68 4.37 -37.13
CA ARG A 30 0.99 4.99 -35.98
C ARG A 30 1.01 4.13 -34.71
N ARG A 31 1.50 2.88 -34.78
CA ARG A 31 1.54 1.93 -33.66
C ARG A 31 2.94 1.57 -33.17
N LEU A 32 4.00 2.06 -33.82
CA LEU A 32 5.38 1.76 -33.47
C LEU A 32 5.93 2.79 -32.48
N VAL A 33 6.12 2.38 -31.22
CA VAL A 33 6.77 3.20 -30.18
C VAL A 33 8.29 2.96 -30.24
N PRO A 34 9.12 4.01 -30.33
CA PRO A 34 10.58 3.85 -30.31
C PRO A 34 11.03 3.30 -28.95
N PRO A 35 11.95 2.31 -28.90
CA PRO A 35 12.52 1.87 -27.64
C PRO A 35 13.34 3.01 -27.01
N VAL A 36 13.13 3.28 -25.73
CA VAL A 36 13.81 4.34 -25.00
C VAL A 36 15.27 3.92 -24.79
N MET A 37 16.22 4.76 -25.22
CA MET A 37 17.63 4.52 -24.98
C MET A 37 17.90 4.45 -23.47
N PRO A 38 18.50 3.37 -22.94
CA PRO A 38 18.82 3.27 -21.52
C PRO A 38 19.77 4.42 -21.20
N ARG A 39 19.39 5.28 -20.24
CA ARG A 39 20.35 6.23 -19.69
C ARG A 39 21.34 5.39 -18.87
N PRO A 40 22.65 5.38 -19.19
CA PRO A 40 23.60 4.70 -18.33
C PRO A 40 23.53 5.37 -16.97
N VAL A 41 23.18 4.60 -15.93
CA VAL A 41 23.34 5.02 -14.54
C VAL A 41 24.84 5.20 -14.35
N SER A 42 25.32 6.43 -14.51
CA SER A 42 26.75 6.71 -14.69
C SER A 42 27.59 6.46 -13.43
N TRP A 43 26.95 6.15 -12.31
CA TRP A 43 27.63 5.76 -11.09
C TRP A 43 26.71 4.89 -10.21
N SER A 44 27.17 3.68 -9.87
CA SER A 44 26.64 2.88 -8.77
C SER A 44 27.82 2.53 -7.87
N PRO A 45 27.72 2.69 -6.54
CA PRO A 45 28.76 2.23 -5.62
C PRO A 45 28.91 0.71 -5.63
N PHE A 46 27.93 -0.02 -6.20
CA PHE A 46 27.94 -1.47 -6.32
C PHE A 46 28.35 -1.94 -7.71
N LYS A 47 29.11 -3.03 -7.78
CA LYS A 47 29.27 -3.82 -9.01
C LYS A 47 27.99 -4.62 -9.26
N LEU A 48 27.03 -4.00 -9.95
CA LEU A 48 25.86 -4.70 -10.47
C LEU A 48 26.26 -5.48 -11.73
N ASP A 49 25.74 -6.70 -11.87
CA ASP A 49 25.77 -7.40 -13.15
C ASP A 49 24.73 -6.77 -14.11
N ILE A 50 24.77 -7.19 -15.37
CA ILE A 50 23.89 -6.65 -16.43
C ILE A 50 22.41 -6.77 -16.01
N GLN A 51 22.04 -7.87 -15.37
CA GLN A 51 20.69 -8.12 -14.89
C GLN A 51 20.30 -7.19 -13.73
N GLY A 52 21.19 -6.97 -12.76
CA GLY A 52 20.98 -6.04 -11.66
C GLY A 52 20.81 -4.59 -12.12
N SER A 53 21.60 -4.15 -13.11
CA SER A 53 21.44 -2.82 -13.70
C SER A 53 20.11 -2.65 -14.44
N ASP A 54 19.68 -3.67 -15.20
CA ASP A 54 18.38 -3.67 -15.89
C ASP A 54 17.21 -3.64 -14.89
N LEU A 55 17.29 -4.41 -13.80
CA LEU A 55 16.29 -4.41 -12.73
C LEU A 55 16.23 -3.07 -11.98
N LEU A 56 17.37 -2.43 -11.72
CA LEU A 56 17.40 -1.12 -11.07
C LEU A 56 16.74 -0.05 -11.95
N HIS A 57 17.04 -0.05 -13.26
CA HIS A 57 16.38 0.83 -14.22
C HIS A 57 14.88 0.53 -14.33
N TYR A 58 14.50 -0.75 -14.38
CA TYR A 58 13.09 -1.16 -14.36
C TYR A 58 12.36 -0.70 -13.10
N PHE A 59 13.03 -0.73 -11.93
CA PHE A 59 12.46 -0.18 -10.71
C PHE A 59 12.15 1.30 -10.84
N GLU A 60 13.14 2.10 -11.27
CA GLU A 60 13.02 3.54 -11.39
C GLU A 60 11.87 3.97 -12.33
N GLN A 61 11.72 3.24 -13.44
CA GLN A 61 10.76 3.58 -14.49
C GLN A 61 9.38 2.94 -14.31
N VAL A 62 9.30 1.77 -13.66
CA VAL A 62 8.07 0.95 -13.65
C VAL A 62 7.74 0.44 -12.25
N ALA A 63 8.61 -0.36 -11.63
CA ALA A 63 8.22 -1.05 -10.40
C ALA A 63 8.01 -0.11 -9.21
N SER A 64 8.63 1.07 -9.17
CA SER A 64 8.45 2.03 -8.07
C SER A 64 7.02 2.56 -7.93
N TYR A 65 6.22 2.52 -8.98
CA TYR A 65 4.82 2.95 -8.91
C TYR A 65 3.91 1.94 -8.20
N SER A 66 4.45 0.75 -7.92
CA SER A 66 3.78 -0.27 -7.12
C SER A 66 4.00 -0.08 -5.61
N LEU A 67 4.80 0.92 -5.21
CA LEU A 67 4.96 1.33 -3.82
C LEU A 67 3.62 1.89 -3.32
N ALA A 68 3.07 1.22 -2.33
CA ALA A 68 1.81 1.53 -1.69
C ALA A 68 1.90 2.80 -0.83
N THR A 69 1.77 3.99 -1.44
CA THR A 69 1.85 5.28 -0.72
C THR A 69 0.48 5.97 -0.66
N TYR A 70 0.24 6.72 0.43
CA TYR A 70 -0.96 7.55 0.58
C TYR A 70 -0.60 8.90 1.20
N GLY A 71 -1.13 9.98 0.62
CA GLY A 71 -0.82 11.36 1.04
C GLY A 71 0.54 11.90 0.56
N TYR A 72 1.24 11.18 -0.32
CA TYR A 72 2.46 11.62 -1.03
C TYR A 72 2.58 10.98 -2.42
N ARG A 73 3.38 11.61 -3.28
CA ARG A 73 3.68 11.08 -4.61
C ARG A 73 4.65 9.91 -4.48
N ALA A 74 4.32 8.78 -5.10
CA ALA A 74 5.21 7.61 -5.14
C ALA A 74 6.59 7.93 -5.75
N ALA A 75 6.66 8.98 -6.59
CA ALA A 75 7.91 9.50 -7.14
C ALA A 75 8.88 10.00 -6.07
N ASP A 76 8.37 10.63 -5.00
CA ASP A 76 9.20 11.20 -3.93
C ASP A 76 9.85 10.06 -3.12
N VAL A 77 9.06 9.04 -2.77
CA VAL A 77 9.56 7.82 -2.10
C VAL A 77 10.57 7.10 -2.99
N ARG A 78 10.30 6.97 -4.30
CA ARG A 78 11.27 6.40 -5.25
C ARG A 78 12.59 7.15 -5.23
N GLU A 79 12.56 8.48 -5.33
CA GLU A 79 13.77 9.31 -5.38
C GLU A 79 14.61 9.16 -4.11
N ILE A 80 13.95 9.11 -2.95
CA ILE A 80 14.60 8.85 -1.66
C ILE A 80 15.24 7.46 -1.65
N LEU A 81 14.50 6.42 -2.05
CA LEU A 81 15.01 5.05 -2.09
C LEU A 81 16.21 4.91 -3.03
N MET A 82 16.16 5.54 -4.20
CA MET A 82 17.28 5.53 -5.16
C MET A 82 18.49 6.26 -4.60
N ARG A 83 18.30 7.41 -3.94
CA ARG A 83 19.38 8.15 -3.29
C ARG A 83 20.04 7.33 -2.18
N ILE A 84 19.23 6.74 -1.30
CA ILE A 84 19.71 5.87 -0.22
C ILE A 84 20.50 4.70 -0.81
N ALA A 85 19.91 3.97 -1.77
CA ALA A 85 20.52 2.79 -2.39
C ALA A 85 21.81 3.10 -3.14
N LEU A 86 22.10 4.35 -3.48
CA LEU A 86 23.31 4.74 -4.20
C LEU A 86 24.28 5.55 -3.33
N THR A 87 24.03 5.70 -2.02
CA THR A 87 24.84 6.59 -1.16
C THR A 87 26.26 6.05 -0.91
N ASP A 88 26.41 4.78 -0.52
CA ASP A 88 27.69 4.16 -0.16
C ASP A 88 27.66 2.62 -0.32
N ASP A 89 28.76 1.93 0.01
CA ASP A 89 28.89 0.46 0.01
C ASP A 89 28.80 -0.13 1.43
N THR A 90 27.96 0.45 2.30
CA THR A 90 27.70 -0.12 3.64
C THR A 90 26.72 -1.30 3.56
N ALA A 91 26.68 -2.13 4.61
CA ALA A 91 25.77 -3.27 4.69
C ALA A 91 24.28 -2.84 4.62
N THR A 92 23.94 -1.73 5.27
CA THR A 92 22.58 -1.15 5.27
C THR A 92 22.19 -0.59 3.91
N THR A 93 23.06 0.17 3.24
CA THR A 93 22.79 0.64 1.87
C THR A 93 22.65 -0.53 0.88
N ARG A 94 23.51 -1.54 1.01
CA ARG A 94 23.42 -2.77 0.23
C ARG A 94 22.10 -3.50 0.46
N ALA A 95 21.58 -3.51 1.68
CA ALA A 95 20.27 -4.08 1.97
C ALA A 95 19.15 -3.34 1.20
N VAL A 96 19.16 -2.01 1.17
CA VAL A 96 18.19 -1.21 0.41
C VAL A 96 18.28 -1.55 -1.08
N MET A 97 19.48 -1.57 -1.67
CA MET A 97 19.68 -1.95 -3.06
C MET A 97 19.15 -3.35 -3.36
N LEU A 98 19.48 -4.34 -2.53
CA LEU A 98 19.00 -5.72 -2.71
C LEU A 98 17.47 -5.83 -2.57
N SER A 99 16.86 -5.06 -1.66
CA SER A 99 15.40 -5.00 -1.54
C SER A 99 14.74 -4.37 -2.77
N ILE A 100 15.35 -3.33 -3.37
CA ILE A 100 14.90 -2.74 -4.65
C ILE A 100 14.94 -3.80 -5.75
N LEU A 101 16.06 -4.53 -5.89
CA LEU A 101 16.21 -5.58 -6.89
C LEU A 101 15.22 -6.73 -6.68
N ALA A 102 14.97 -7.13 -5.43
CA ALA A 102 13.97 -8.13 -5.08
C ALA A 102 12.58 -7.70 -5.55
N LEU A 103 12.16 -6.48 -5.20
CA LEU A 103 10.86 -5.92 -5.57
C LEU A 103 10.72 -5.76 -7.09
N ALA A 104 11.73 -5.21 -7.75
CA ALA A 104 11.76 -5.06 -9.21
C ALA A 104 11.64 -6.42 -9.92
N SER A 105 12.35 -7.42 -9.40
CA SER A 105 12.38 -8.75 -9.97
C SER A 105 11.04 -9.47 -9.84
N ILE A 106 10.41 -9.41 -8.67
CA ILE A 106 9.10 -10.04 -8.47
C ILE A 106 8.00 -9.30 -9.23
N HIS A 107 8.08 -7.97 -9.31
CA HIS A 107 7.15 -7.16 -10.09
C HIS A 107 7.24 -7.48 -11.59
N ARG A 108 8.45 -7.74 -12.12
CA ARG A 108 8.66 -8.02 -13.55
C ARG A 108 8.36 -9.45 -13.95
N PHE A 109 8.81 -10.41 -13.14
CA PHE A 109 8.86 -11.82 -13.52
C PHE A 109 7.95 -12.72 -12.67
N GLY A 110 7.25 -12.16 -11.69
CA GLY A 110 6.48 -12.92 -10.71
C GLY A 110 7.38 -13.67 -9.72
N PRO A 111 6.79 -14.57 -8.91
CA PRO A 111 7.52 -15.33 -7.88
C PRO A 111 8.57 -16.26 -8.51
N GLN A 112 9.85 -15.99 -8.23
CA GLN A 112 10.96 -16.78 -8.78
C GLN A 112 12.20 -16.73 -7.87
N ALA A 113 13.11 -17.71 -8.02
CA ALA A 113 14.21 -17.98 -7.10
C ALA A 113 15.18 -16.79 -6.89
N GLN A 114 15.51 -16.04 -7.95
CA GLN A 114 16.40 -14.88 -7.89
C GLN A 114 15.79 -13.73 -7.05
N ALA A 115 14.47 -13.53 -7.09
CA ALA A 115 13.79 -12.51 -6.28
C ALA A 115 13.87 -12.87 -4.79
N ILE A 116 13.68 -14.16 -4.47
CA ILE A 116 13.85 -14.70 -3.11
C ILE A 116 15.32 -14.63 -2.66
N GLN A 117 16.28 -14.85 -3.56
CA GLN A 117 17.70 -14.69 -3.27
C GLN A 117 18.03 -13.23 -2.90
N TYR A 118 17.58 -12.26 -3.69
CA TYR A 118 17.78 -10.84 -3.37
C TYR A 118 17.14 -10.46 -2.01
N LYS A 119 15.91 -10.92 -1.75
CA LYS A 119 15.24 -10.77 -0.45
C LYS A 119 16.10 -11.34 0.70
N THR A 120 16.59 -12.57 0.54
CA THR A 120 17.39 -13.26 1.57
C THR A 120 18.72 -12.55 1.82
N SER A 121 19.41 -12.12 0.75
CA SER A 121 20.66 -11.36 0.86
C SER A 121 20.43 -9.98 1.49
N SER A 122 19.30 -9.32 1.23
CA SER A 122 18.93 -8.07 1.91
C SER A 122 18.79 -8.28 3.41
N ILE A 123 18.06 -9.31 3.85
CA ILE A 123 17.88 -9.65 5.28
C ILE A 123 19.23 -9.97 5.94
N GLN A 124 20.11 -10.71 5.26
CA GLN A 124 21.46 -11.00 5.75
C GLN A 124 22.28 -9.71 5.91
N ALA A 125 22.17 -8.76 4.97
CA ALA A 125 22.84 -7.48 5.03
C ALA A 125 22.32 -6.61 6.20
N LEU A 126 21.00 -6.54 6.42
CA LEU A 126 20.40 -5.90 7.60
C LEU A 126 20.83 -6.58 8.91
N SER A 127 20.95 -7.90 8.92
CA SER A 127 21.38 -8.63 10.12
C SER A 127 22.85 -8.35 10.44
N ALA A 128 23.68 -8.16 9.40
CA ALA A 128 25.09 -7.88 9.56
C ALA A 128 25.37 -6.45 10.08
N SER A 129 24.49 -5.48 9.81
CA SER A 129 24.63 -4.10 10.30
C SER A 129 24.23 -3.93 11.77
N LEU A 130 23.48 -4.85 12.37
CA LEU A 130 23.05 -4.81 13.78
C LEU A 130 24.18 -5.03 14.81
N LYS A 131 25.46 -5.00 14.41
CA LYS A 131 26.60 -5.35 15.27
C LYS A 131 27.13 -4.19 16.14
N GLY A 132 26.44 -3.04 16.17
CA GLY A 132 26.82 -1.87 16.97
C GLY A 132 25.65 -0.91 17.18
N ASP A 133 25.91 0.23 17.83
CA ASP A 133 24.92 1.31 17.99
C ASP A 133 24.58 1.91 16.62
N MET A 134 23.31 1.84 16.25
CA MET A 134 22.82 2.26 14.94
C MET A 134 22.71 3.78 14.86
N GLY A 135 23.36 4.39 13.87
CA GLY A 135 23.22 5.82 13.59
C GLY A 135 21.84 6.17 13.00
N ILE A 136 21.51 7.48 12.93
CA ILE A 136 20.26 7.95 12.29
C ILE A 136 20.22 7.51 10.82
N ALA A 137 21.31 7.68 10.07
CA ALA A 137 21.38 7.30 8.65
C ALA A 137 21.15 5.79 8.43
N GLU A 138 21.79 4.96 9.25
CA GLU A 138 21.60 3.50 9.23
C GLU A 138 20.16 3.13 9.59
N SER A 139 19.57 3.80 10.58
CA SER A 139 18.17 3.58 10.97
C SER A 139 17.21 3.89 9.80
N VAL A 140 17.45 4.97 9.07
CA VAL A 140 16.67 5.34 7.89
C VAL A 140 16.81 4.30 6.77
N GLN A 141 18.03 3.81 6.53
CA GLN A 141 18.30 2.72 5.58
C GLN A 141 17.58 1.42 5.98
N HIS A 142 17.57 1.08 7.27
CA HIS A 142 16.82 -0.06 7.80
C HIS A 142 15.31 0.10 7.59
N VAL A 143 14.75 1.28 7.84
CA VAL A 143 13.34 1.59 7.58
C VAL A 143 13.02 1.43 6.09
N ALA A 144 13.84 2.00 5.21
CA ALA A 144 13.67 1.90 3.76
C ALA A 144 13.71 0.43 3.27
N ALA A 145 14.72 -0.33 3.68
CA ALA A 145 14.86 -1.74 3.31
C ALA A 145 13.70 -2.59 3.85
N GLY A 146 13.28 -2.36 5.09
CA GLY A 146 12.17 -3.06 5.73
C GLY A 146 10.83 -2.78 5.04
N MET A 147 10.57 -1.54 4.63
CA MET A 147 9.35 -1.19 3.88
C MET A 147 9.33 -1.76 2.46
N LEU A 148 10.48 -1.83 1.79
CA LEU A 148 10.60 -2.53 0.51
C LEU A 148 10.34 -4.03 0.65
N LEU A 149 10.87 -4.67 1.71
CA LEU A 149 10.59 -6.08 2.02
C LEU A 149 9.12 -6.31 2.38
N CYS A 150 8.51 -5.40 3.15
CA CYS A 150 7.07 -5.39 3.42
C CYS A 150 6.28 -5.34 2.11
N THR A 151 6.64 -4.45 1.19
CA THR A 151 5.97 -4.32 -0.12
C THR A 151 6.18 -5.55 -1.00
N PHE A 152 7.39 -6.12 -1.01
CA PHE A 152 7.69 -7.36 -1.71
C PHE A 152 6.71 -8.49 -1.32
N GLU A 153 6.43 -8.64 -0.02
CA GLU A 153 5.46 -9.62 0.46
C GLU A 153 4.03 -9.29 0.02
N THR A 154 3.62 -8.02 0.05
CA THR A 154 2.24 -7.65 -0.33
C THR A 154 1.96 -7.70 -1.84
N GLN A 155 3.00 -7.77 -2.70
CA GLN A 155 2.82 -7.94 -4.15
C GLN A 155 2.48 -9.37 -4.56
N GLN A 156 2.80 -10.34 -3.71
CA GLN A 156 2.59 -11.75 -4.01
C GLN A 156 1.12 -12.10 -3.76
N ALA A 157 0.35 -12.15 -4.85
CA ALA A 157 -1.08 -12.45 -4.83
C ALA A 157 -1.41 -13.86 -4.30
N THR A 158 -0.46 -14.79 -4.37
CA THR A 158 -0.50 -16.04 -3.62
C THR A 158 0.03 -15.77 -2.21
N GLU A 159 -0.87 -15.27 -1.37
CA GLU A 159 -0.89 -15.43 0.08
C GLU A 159 0.49 -15.79 0.66
N THR A 160 1.37 -14.80 0.78
CA THR A 160 2.59 -14.93 1.60
C THR A 160 2.21 -15.16 3.05
N SER A 161 3.05 -15.81 3.84
CA SER A 161 2.85 -16.28 5.22
C SER A 161 2.56 -15.21 6.30
N GLY A 162 1.96 -14.07 5.95
CA GLY A 162 1.73 -12.92 6.82
C GLY A 162 2.99 -12.13 7.17
N LEU A 163 4.15 -12.49 6.61
CA LEU A 163 5.47 -11.94 6.97
C LEU A 163 5.62 -10.44 6.70
N TRP A 164 4.78 -9.87 5.83
CA TRP A 164 4.74 -8.42 5.64
C TRP A 164 4.54 -7.67 6.98
N LEU A 165 3.76 -8.26 7.90
CA LEU A 165 3.54 -7.70 9.23
C LEU A 165 4.80 -7.73 10.08
N CYS A 166 5.61 -8.78 9.97
CA CYS A 166 6.89 -8.89 10.68
C CYS A 166 7.88 -7.81 10.23
N TYR A 167 7.96 -7.53 8.92
CA TYR A 167 8.78 -6.44 8.41
C TYR A 167 8.29 -5.08 8.92
N LEU A 168 6.97 -4.86 8.94
CA LEU A 168 6.37 -3.64 9.48
C LEU A 168 6.66 -3.46 10.97
N CYS A 169 6.57 -4.52 11.77
CA CYS A 169 6.96 -4.50 13.19
C CYS A 169 8.43 -4.14 13.38
N GLY A 170 9.34 -4.82 12.66
CA GLY A 170 10.77 -4.53 12.78
C GLY A 170 11.10 -3.08 12.41
N VAL A 171 10.44 -2.53 11.39
CA VAL A 171 10.57 -1.11 11.02
C VAL A 171 10.12 -0.19 12.16
N ARG A 172 8.99 -0.50 12.81
CA ARG A 172 8.48 0.27 13.94
C ARG A 172 9.42 0.23 15.14
N ASP A 173 9.99 -0.93 15.44
CA ASP A 173 10.93 -1.09 16.56
C ASP A 173 12.18 -0.23 16.33
N ILE A 174 12.67 -0.15 15.10
CA ILE A 174 13.81 0.71 14.73
C ILE A 174 13.46 2.19 14.86
N ILE A 175 12.27 2.60 14.41
CA ILE A 175 11.78 3.98 14.56
C ILE A 175 11.74 4.40 16.02
N ASN A 176 11.19 3.54 16.88
CA ASN A 176 11.03 3.79 18.31
C ASN A 176 12.39 3.78 19.03
N ALA A 177 13.23 2.77 18.80
CA ALA A 177 14.54 2.64 19.45
C ALA A 177 15.45 3.84 19.17
N ASN A 178 15.31 4.47 18.00
CA ASN A 178 16.16 5.58 17.57
C ASN A 178 15.48 6.96 17.66
N ASN A 179 14.24 7.05 18.17
CA ASN A 179 13.43 8.26 18.23
C ASN A 179 13.37 9.01 16.87
N LEU A 180 13.24 8.27 15.76
CA LEU A 180 13.28 8.86 14.43
C LEU A 180 12.16 9.87 14.21
N SER A 181 10.97 9.60 14.74
CA SER A 181 9.82 10.49 14.65
C SER A 181 10.07 11.87 15.26
N GLU A 182 10.79 11.94 16.39
CA GLU A 182 11.13 13.20 17.07
C GLU A 182 12.27 13.94 16.38
N LYS A 183 13.19 13.20 15.76
CA LYS A 183 14.37 13.74 15.06
C LYS A 183 14.07 14.15 13.62
N SER A 184 12.89 13.82 13.10
CA SER A 184 12.49 14.13 11.73
C SER A 184 12.11 15.59 11.58
N THR A 185 12.62 16.25 10.54
CA THR A 185 12.14 17.57 10.13
C THR A 185 11.13 17.43 8.98
N PRO A 186 10.15 18.34 8.85
CA PRO A 186 9.14 18.33 7.78
C PRO A 186 9.71 18.17 6.36
N ASP A 187 10.89 18.73 6.11
CA ASP A 187 11.55 18.73 4.80
C ASP A 187 12.53 17.56 4.60
N SER A 188 12.64 16.62 5.56
CA SER A 188 13.62 15.54 5.50
C SER A 188 13.13 14.33 4.70
N ASP A 189 14.03 13.66 3.97
CA ASP A 189 13.76 12.37 3.29
C ASP A 189 13.19 11.29 4.24
N ILE A 190 13.54 11.37 5.53
CA ILE A 190 13.05 10.48 6.61
C ILE A 190 11.53 10.58 6.74
N PHE A 191 11.00 11.78 6.53
CA PHE A 191 9.60 12.11 6.77
C PHE A 191 8.66 11.41 5.79
N ALA A 192 9.00 11.35 4.49
CA ALA A 192 8.22 10.62 3.50
C ALA A 192 8.21 9.11 3.78
N LEU A 193 9.33 8.55 4.26
CA LEU A 193 9.40 7.16 4.70
C LEU A 193 8.50 6.91 5.91
N LEU A 194 8.48 7.80 6.90
CA LEU A 194 7.59 7.67 8.06
C LEU A 194 6.11 7.68 7.67
N GLY A 195 5.72 8.53 6.71
CA GLY A 195 4.36 8.51 6.18
C GLY A 195 4.00 7.21 5.46
N TRP A 196 4.96 6.63 4.73
CA TRP A 196 4.78 5.32 4.10
C TRP A 196 4.60 4.21 5.14
N VAL A 197 5.42 4.18 6.20
CA VAL A 197 5.27 3.25 7.33
C VAL A 197 3.90 3.43 7.98
N TYR A 198 3.52 4.68 8.25
CA TYR A 198 2.28 5.01 8.94
C TYR A 198 1.04 4.53 8.17
N TYR A 199 1.03 4.66 6.84
CA TYR A 199 -0.04 4.14 6.01
C TYR A 199 -0.20 2.62 6.13
N HIS A 200 0.92 1.89 6.09
CA HIS A 200 0.89 0.43 6.27
C HIS A 200 0.46 0.03 7.68
N ASP A 201 0.95 0.73 8.70
CA ASP A 201 0.55 0.54 10.10
C ASP A 201 -0.96 0.73 10.28
N ALA A 202 -1.53 1.85 9.81
CA ALA A 202 -2.95 2.12 9.92
C ALA A 202 -3.81 1.00 9.30
N LEU A 203 -3.48 0.53 8.10
CA LEU A 203 -4.26 -0.50 7.41
C LEU A 203 -4.00 -1.92 7.92
N SER A 204 -2.84 -2.16 8.54
CA SER A 204 -2.59 -3.40 9.25
C SER A 204 -3.58 -3.61 10.39
N THR A 205 -3.95 -2.55 11.11
CA THR A 205 -4.90 -2.66 12.23
C THR A 205 -6.29 -3.09 11.78
N PHE A 206 -6.74 -2.62 10.60
CA PHE A 206 -7.98 -3.08 9.98
C PHE A 206 -7.90 -4.58 9.63
N SER A 207 -6.79 -5.00 9.04
CA SER A 207 -6.55 -6.39 8.66
C SER A 207 -6.58 -7.31 9.89
N ILE A 208 -5.81 -6.97 10.93
CA ILE A 208 -5.71 -7.71 12.19
C ILE A 208 -7.07 -7.78 12.89
N ARG A 209 -7.84 -6.67 12.88
CA ARG A 209 -9.14 -6.59 13.57
C ARG A 209 -10.18 -7.58 13.04
N HIS A 210 -10.09 -7.93 11.76
CA HIS A 210 -11.08 -8.78 11.08
C HIS A 210 -10.57 -10.18 10.73
N TRP A 211 -9.25 -10.40 10.73
CA TRP A 211 -8.68 -11.73 10.50
C TRP A 211 -8.70 -12.58 11.78
N ARG A 212 -9.75 -13.39 11.94
CA ARG A 212 -10.11 -14.19 13.13
C ARG A 212 -10.01 -15.69 12.87
N ARG A 213 -8.86 -16.17 12.37
CA ARG A 213 -8.65 -17.60 12.10
C ARG A 213 -8.38 -18.42 13.37
N PRO A 214 -8.82 -19.70 13.41
CA PRO A 214 -8.35 -20.68 14.40
C PRO A 214 -6.85 -20.91 14.21
N ALA A 215 -6.08 -20.91 15.31
CA ALA A 215 -4.62 -20.85 15.25
C ALA A 215 -3.99 -22.12 14.64
N THR A 216 -3.38 -22.00 13.45
CA THR A 216 -2.19 -22.79 13.11
C THR A 216 -0.95 -22.18 13.77
N ILE A 217 0.20 -22.87 13.77
CA ILE A 217 1.44 -22.35 14.39
C ILE A 217 1.87 -21.02 13.74
N GLY A 218 1.75 -20.89 12.41
CA GLY A 218 2.04 -19.64 11.71
C GLY A 218 1.06 -18.52 12.05
N ASP A 219 -0.23 -18.84 12.13
CA ASP A 219 -1.28 -17.87 12.50
C ASP A 219 -1.10 -17.37 13.93
N ALA A 220 -0.66 -18.25 14.85
CA ALA A 220 -0.40 -17.87 16.23
C ALA A 220 0.69 -16.81 16.34
N TYR A 221 1.78 -16.95 15.58
CA TYR A 221 2.86 -15.96 15.56
C TYR A 221 2.40 -14.63 14.95
N ILE A 222 1.71 -14.64 13.80
CA ILE A 222 1.18 -13.41 13.20
C ILE A 222 0.16 -12.74 14.11
N LYS A 223 -0.65 -13.52 14.82
CA LYS A 223 -1.60 -13.00 15.80
C LYS A 223 -0.90 -12.38 17.01
N GLU A 224 0.15 -13.00 17.54
CA GLU A 224 0.97 -12.44 18.63
C GLU A 224 1.58 -11.10 18.22
N VAL A 225 2.19 -11.05 17.04
CA VAL A 225 2.76 -9.85 16.43
C VAL A 225 1.67 -8.78 16.21
N GLY A 226 0.50 -9.17 15.72
CA GLY A 226 -0.64 -8.28 15.54
C GLY A 226 -1.21 -7.75 16.85
N GLU A 227 -1.29 -8.59 17.89
CA GLU A 227 -1.69 -8.19 19.24
C GLU A 227 -0.69 -7.23 19.86
N GLU A 228 0.61 -7.38 19.59
CA GLU A 228 1.62 -6.39 19.95
C GLU A 228 1.42 -5.08 19.18
N ILE A 229 1.09 -5.12 17.89
CA ILE A 229 0.73 -3.91 17.14
C ILE A 229 -0.46 -3.20 17.78
N VAL A 230 -1.50 -3.95 18.13
CA VAL A 230 -2.73 -3.41 18.70
C VAL A 230 -2.53 -2.89 20.13
N ARG A 231 -1.74 -3.59 20.97
CA ARG A 231 -1.45 -3.23 22.36
C ARG A 231 -0.45 -2.08 22.47
N SER A 232 0.50 -2.04 21.54
CA SER A 232 1.50 -0.99 21.52
C SER A 232 0.80 0.34 21.24
N LYS A 233 0.66 1.14 22.29
CA LYS A 233 0.19 2.54 22.22
C LYS A 233 1.19 3.44 21.46
N THR A 234 2.11 2.87 20.67
CA THR A 234 3.05 3.60 19.84
C THR A 234 2.27 4.51 18.91
N ALA A 235 2.34 5.79 19.26
CA ALA A 235 1.53 6.91 18.80
C ALA A 235 0.02 6.72 19.04
N ASP A 236 -0.43 7.00 20.27
CA ASP A 236 -1.71 7.71 20.44
C ASP A 236 -1.69 8.81 19.37
N CYS A 237 -2.63 8.81 18.41
CA CYS A 237 -2.75 9.81 17.34
C CYS A 237 -2.92 11.26 17.87
N LYS A 238 -2.74 11.46 19.18
CA LYS A 238 -3.07 12.67 19.89
C LYS A 238 -2.01 13.77 19.78
N GLU A 239 -0.75 13.51 19.49
CA GLU A 239 0.25 14.59 19.64
C GLU A 239 1.35 14.71 18.57
N THR A 240 1.69 13.66 17.83
CA THR A 240 2.62 13.81 16.70
C THR A 240 1.85 14.21 15.45
N LYS A 241 1.52 15.49 15.31
CA LYS A 241 1.30 16.08 13.98
C LYS A 241 2.57 15.75 13.18
N ILE A 242 2.47 14.84 12.22
CA ILE A 242 3.52 14.58 11.23
C ILE A 242 3.49 15.80 10.29
N PRO A 243 4.34 16.84 10.48
CA PRO A 243 4.13 18.13 9.81
C PRO A 243 4.66 18.02 8.38
N GLY A 244 3.79 18.12 7.36
CA GLY A 244 4.17 18.04 5.94
C GLY A 244 3.53 16.90 5.14
N LEU A 245 2.86 15.93 5.78
CA LEU A 245 1.89 15.07 5.07
C LEU A 245 0.78 15.98 4.58
N MET A 246 0.17 15.72 3.41
CA MET A 246 -1.09 16.40 3.07
C MET A 246 -1.99 16.29 4.31
N PRO A 247 -2.23 17.38 5.06
CA PRO A 247 -2.52 17.27 6.51
C PRO A 247 -3.74 16.38 6.81
N HIS A 248 -4.64 16.33 5.85
CA HIS A 248 -5.90 15.62 5.88
C HIS A 248 -5.77 14.12 5.60
N SER A 249 -4.84 13.67 4.76
CA SER A 249 -4.59 12.24 4.52
C SER A 249 -4.11 11.54 5.79
N HIS A 250 -3.19 12.16 6.54
CA HIS A 250 -2.71 11.62 7.81
C HIS A 250 -3.85 11.51 8.83
N GLU A 251 -4.63 12.59 8.95
CA GLU A 251 -5.74 12.67 9.90
C GLU A 251 -6.81 11.60 9.63
N ILE A 252 -7.15 11.35 8.36
CA ILE A 252 -8.09 10.28 7.97
C ILE A 252 -7.58 8.92 8.44
N LEU A 253 -6.32 8.57 8.17
CA LEU A 253 -5.73 7.30 8.58
C LEU A 253 -5.68 7.17 10.12
N CYS A 254 -5.34 8.26 10.81
CA CYS A 254 -5.36 8.33 12.27
C CYS A 254 -6.73 8.02 12.86
N LEU A 255 -7.78 8.58 12.26
CA LEU A 255 -9.15 8.37 12.68
C LEU A 255 -9.70 7.01 12.22
N LEU A 256 -9.19 6.43 11.13
CA LEU A 256 -9.53 5.08 10.68
C LEU A 256 -8.94 3.99 11.59
N LYS A 257 -7.71 4.20 12.07
CA LYS A 257 -7.01 3.30 12.99
C LYS A 257 -7.77 3.18 14.32
N GLN A 258 -8.27 4.29 14.85
CA GLN A 258 -8.89 4.36 16.18
C GLN A 258 -10.06 3.36 16.42
N PRO A 259 -11.06 3.26 15.53
CA PRO A 259 -12.11 2.24 15.64
C PRO A 259 -11.56 0.81 15.63
N CYS A 260 -10.51 0.53 14.86
CA CYS A 260 -9.95 -0.82 14.80
C CYS A 260 -9.36 -1.29 16.15
N HIS A 261 -8.87 -0.37 16.99
CA HIS A 261 -8.40 -0.67 18.36
C HIS A 261 -9.52 -0.60 19.41
N SER A 262 -10.47 0.31 19.22
CA SER A 262 -11.35 0.76 20.31
C SER A 262 -12.75 0.16 20.23
N LEU A 263 -13.15 -0.40 19.08
CA LEU A 263 -14.48 -0.98 18.91
C LEU A 263 -14.65 -2.25 19.74
N LEU A 264 -15.44 -2.10 20.80
CA LEU A 264 -15.82 -3.16 21.71
C LEU A 264 -16.69 -4.22 21.01
N GLU A 265 -16.65 -5.45 21.53
CA GLU A 265 -17.60 -6.49 21.13
C GLU A 265 -18.99 -6.18 21.71
N PRO A 266 -20.09 -6.59 21.05
CA PRO A 266 -21.44 -6.36 21.58
C PRO A 266 -21.67 -7.02 22.95
N SER A 267 -20.89 -8.06 23.27
CA SER A 267 -20.89 -8.73 24.56
C SER A 267 -20.15 -7.97 25.66
N ASP A 268 -19.41 -6.90 25.33
CA ASP A 268 -18.64 -6.12 26.29
C ASP A 268 -19.57 -5.23 27.14
N PRO A 269 -19.50 -5.27 28.48
CA PRO A 269 -20.33 -4.43 29.35
C PRO A 269 -20.18 -2.93 29.09
N GLN A 270 -19.05 -2.48 28.55
CA GLN A 270 -18.80 -1.07 28.23
C GLN A 270 -19.40 -0.63 26.89
N HIS A 271 -19.84 -1.57 26.04
CA HIS A 271 -20.35 -1.27 24.70
C HIS A 271 -21.57 -0.33 24.72
N ASP A 272 -22.48 -0.53 25.67
CA ASP A 272 -23.73 0.26 25.75
C ASP A 272 -23.62 1.49 26.66
N THR A 273 -22.38 1.87 27.03
CA THR A 273 -22.16 3.05 27.86
C THR A 273 -22.22 4.35 27.05
N GLU A 274 -22.77 5.40 27.67
CA GLU A 274 -22.86 6.72 27.04
C GLU A 274 -21.46 7.33 26.75
N SER A 275 -20.45 6.97 27.55
CA SER A 275 -19.06 7.37 27.31
C SER A 275 -18.52 6.79 26.00
N PHE A 276 -18.77 5.51 25.74
CA PHE A 276 -18.38 4.87 24.48
C PHE A 276 -19.14 5.45 23.28
N GLY A 277 -20.45 5.63 23.40
CA GLY A 277 -21.25 6.30 22.37
C GLY A 277 -20.79 7.73 22.08
N SER A 278 -20.39 8.49 23.10
CA SER A 278 -19.83 9.84 22.96
C SER A 278 -18.47 9.85 22.28
N TYR A 279 -17.62 8.86 22.59
CA TYR A 279 -16.34 8.68 21.89
C TYR A 279 -16.55 8.44 20.39
N LEU A 280 -17.44 7.51 20.00
CA LEU A 280 -17.71 7.22 18.59
C LEU A 280 -18.28 8.44 17.84
N ARG A 281 -19.17 9.21 18.48
CA ARG A 281 -19.67 10.48 17.91
C ARG A 281 -18.56 11.51 17.74
N SER A 282 -17.61 11.58 18.67
CA SER A 282 -16.43 12.45 18.53
C SER A 282 -15.57 12.05 17.34
N LEU A 283 -15.32 10.75 17.13
CA LEU A 283 -14.58 10.27 15.95
C LEU A 283 -15.29 10.62 14.65
N GLN A 284 -16.60 10.37 14.57
CA GLN A 284 -17.40 10.70 13.40
C GLN A 284 -17.34 12.20 13.11
N TRP A 285 -17.51 13.04 14.13
CA TRP A 285 -17.42 14.49 13.98
C TRP A 285 -16.04 14.95 13.48
N LYS A 286 -14.95 14.39 14.02
CA LYS A 286 -13.59 14.69 13.55
C LYS A 286 -13.42 14.32 12.08
N LEU A 287 -13.83 13.12 11.66
CA LEU A 287 -13.78 12.69 10.26
C LEU A 287 -14.63 13.59 9.33
N MET A 288 -15.78 14.06 9.80
CA MET A 288 -16.62 14.98 9.02
C MET A 288 -16.02 16.39 8.93
N SER A 289 -15.25 16.80 9.92
CA SER A 289 -14.69 18.16 10.02
C SER A 289 -13.35 18.35 9.30
N ILE A 290 -12.77 17.26 8.78
CA ILE A 290 -11.56 17.34 7.94
C ILE A 290 -11.89 18.17 6.70
N PRO A 291 -11.20 19.29 6.46
CA PRO A 291 -11.46 20.11 5.28
C PRO A 291 -10.92 19.36 4.06
N ILE A 292 -11.84 18.98 3.18
CA ILE A 292 -11.51 18.37 1.90
C ILE A 292 -11.59 19.46 0.83
N PRO A 293 -10.58 19.59 -0.05
CA PRO A 293 -10.63 20.54 -1.16
C PRO A 293 -11.92 20.37 -1.96
N ASP A 294 -12.47 21.48 -2.46
CA ASP A 294 -13.73 21.43 -3.20
C ASP A 294 -13.55 20.59 -4.48
N ILE A 295 -14.20 19.43 -4.50
CA ILE A 295 -14.19 18.54 -5.66
C ILE A 295 -15.43 18.93 -6.46
N ALA A 296 -15.24 19.82 -7.43
CA ALA A 296 -16.32 20.31 -8.28
C ALA A 296 -17.21 19.14 -8.75
N ASP A 297 -18.52 19.30 -8.60
CA ASP A 297 -19.53 18.30 -8.97
C ASP A 297 -19.66 18.12 -10.49
N GLU A 298 -18.93 18.90 -11.29
CA GLU A 298 -18.98 18.81 -12.74
C GLU A 298 -18.43 17.47 -13.28
N PRO A 299 -19.10 16.90 -14.30
CA PRO A 299 -18.78 15.60 -14.85
C PRO A 299 -17.56 15.66 -15.78
N PHE A 300 -16.37 15.85 -15.23
CA PHE A 300 -15.11 15.64 -15.94
C PHE A 300 -14.40 14.38 -15.45
N GLN A 301 -13.77 13.67 -16.38
CA GLN A 301 -12.90 12.55 -16.06
C GLN A 301 -11.65 13.05 -15.34
N VAL A 302 -11.33 12.41 -14.23
CA VAL A 302 -10.17 12.76 -13.41
C VAL A 302 -8.99 11.90 -13.87
N HIS A 303 -7.97 12.56 -14.41
CA HIS A 303 -6.76 11.87 -14.90
C HIS A 303 -5.84 11.45 -13.74
N PRO A 304 -5.20 10.27 -13.81
CA PRO A 304 -4.23 9.84 -12.80
C PRO A 304 -3.08 10.83 -12.63
N HIS A 305 -2.46 10.85 -11.43
CA HIS A 305 -1.31 11.70 -11.10
C HIS A 305 -1.57 13.21 -11.17
N THR A 306 -2.84 13.63 -10.99
CA THR A 306 -3.25 15.03 -10.87
C THR A 306 -3.66 15.35 -9.43
N GLU A 307 -3.59 16.63 -9.03
CA GLU A 307 -4.09 17.10 -7.73
C GLU A 307 -5.58 16.74 -7.53
N ALA A 308 -6.38 16.82 -8.59
CA ALA A 308 -7.78 16.42 -8.56
C ALA A 308 -7.94 14.92 -8.22
N ALA A 309 -7.08 14.04 -8.75
CA ALA A 309 -7.09 12.61 -8.42
C ALA A 309 -6.72 12.36 -6.95
N GLU A 310 -5.74 13.11 -6.42
CA GLU A 310 -5.34 13.04 -5.02
C GLU A 310 -6.46 13.50 -4.08
N ASN A 311 -7.18 14.56 -4.43
CA ASN A 311 -8.34 15.05 -3.69
C ASN A 311 -9.49 14.03 -3.70
N VAL A 312 -9.76 13.40 -4.85
CA VAL A 312 -10.76 12.33 -4.97
C VAL A 312 -10.35 11.09 -4.15
N ASP A 313 -9.08 10.70 -4.18
CA ASP A 313 -8.54 9.58 -3.38
C ASP A 313 -8.73 9.86 -1.88
N MET A 314 -8.40 11.08 -1.45
CA MET A 314 -8.57 11.52 -0.07
C MET A 314 -10.03 11.48 0.38
N GLU A 315 -10.95 11.98 -0.45
CA GLU A 315 -12.37 11.96 -0.14
C GLU A 315 -12.92 10.53 -0.09
N LEU A 316 -12.52 9.65 -1.02
CA LEU A 316 -12.94 8.24 -1.01
C LEU A 316 -12.48 7.52 0.24
N TYR A 317 -11.25 7.77 0.72
CA TYR A 317 -10.78 7.24 2.00
C TYR A 317 -11.57 7.75 3.19
N ARG A 318 -11.86 9.06 3.23
CA ARG A 318 -12.65 9.67 4.30
C ARG A 318 -14.08 9.10 4.35
N LEU A 319 -14.73 9.01 3.19
CA LEU A 319 -16.07 8.42 3.05
C LEU A 319 -16.06 6.94 3.45
N ALA A 320 -15.06 6.16 3.03
CA ALA A 320 -14.91 4.77 3.43
C ALA A 320 -14.74 4.63 4.96
N ALA A 321 -13.92 5.48 5.58
CA ALA A 321 -13.75 5.49 7.04
C ALA A 321 -15.06 5.84 7.78
N LEU A 322 -15.82 6.82 7.27
CA LEU A 322 -17.13 7.20 7.82
C LEU A 322 -18.16 6.08 7.70
N VAL A 323 -18.22 5.41 6.54
CA VAL A 323 -19.12 4.26 6.32
C VAL A 323 -18.71 3.11 7.24
N TYR A 324 -17.44 2.75 7.29
CA TYR A 324 -16.93 1.70 8.15
C TYR A 324 -17.26 1.97 9.62
N LEU A 325 -16.93 3.17 10.13
CA LEU A 325 -17.26 3.57 11.51
C LEU A 325 -18.77 3.52 11.78
N GLY A 326 -19.58 4.05 10.86
CA GLY A 326 -21.04 4.04 10.97
C GLY A 326 -21.62 2.64 11.06
N ARG A 327 -21.14 1.72 10.23
CA ARG A 327 -21.59 0.32 10.22
C ARG A 327 -21.14 -0.44 11.46
N MET A 328 -19.90 -0.24 11.89
CA MET A 328 -19.35 -0.94 13.05
C MET A 328 -19.93 -0.48 14.39
N ALA A 329 -20.35 0.78 14.49
CA ALA A 329 -21.01 1.34 15.65
C ALA A 329 -22.52 1.03 15.71
N GLY A 330 -23.13 0.61 14.60
CA GLY A 330 -24.54 0.23 14.52
C GLY A 330 -25.49 1.31 15.07
N SER A 331 -26.33 0.93 16.02
CA SER A 331 -27.36 1.80 16.62
C SER A 331 -26.79 2.92 17.51
N LEU A 332 -25.53 2.82 17.95
CA LEU A 332 -24.88 3.83 18.80
C LEU A 332 -24.68 5.16 18.06
N LEU A 333 -24.34 5.08 16.77
CA LEU A 333 -24.37 6.21 15.86
C LEU A 333 -25.75 6.25 15.21
N LYS A 334 -26.74 6.82 15.92
CA LYS A 334 -28.15 7.00 15.50
C LYS A 334 -28.31 7.87 14.25
N ASN A 335 -27.62 7.57 13.16
CA ASN A 335 -27.58 8.37 11.95
C ASN A 335 -28.16 7.54 10.80
N LYS A 336 -29.48 7.33 10.83
CA LYS A 336 -30.20 6.51 9.85
C LYS A 336 -30.11 7.04 8.40
N GLY A 337 -29.59 8.26 8.17
CA GLY A 337 -29.42 8.85 6.84
C GLY A 337 -27.97 9.14 6.41
N GLY A 338 -26.99 9.18 7.33
CA GLY A 338 -25.65 9.68 7.03
C GLY A 338 -24.82 8.76 6.12
N ALA A 339 -24.83 7.44 6.39
CA ALA A 339 -24.04 6.48 5.62
C ALA A 339 -24.48 6.42 4.15
N HIS A 340 -25.78 6.55 3.87
CA HIS A 340 -26.30 6.52 2.51
C HIS A 340 -25.74 7.67 1.65
N GLN A 341 -25.72 8.90 2.19
CA GLN A 341 -25.16 10.05 1.48
C GLN A 341 -23.68 9.87 1.15
N PHE A 342 -22.90 9.29 2.08
CA PHE A 342 -21.50 8.98 1.85
C PHE A 342 -21.31 7.92 0.75
N ILE A 343 -22.16 6.91 0.72
CA ILE A 343 -22.16 5.87 -0.31
C ILE A 343 -22.52 6.47 -1.68
N GLU A 344 -23.58 7.26 -1.79
CA GLU A 344 -23.95 7.92 -3.06
C GLU A 344 -22.80 8.75 -3.60
N ARG A 345 -22.21 9.60 -2.75
CA ARG A 345 -21.08 10.45 -3.14
C ARG A 345 -19.89 9.62 -3.62
N ALA A 346 -19.57 8.52 -2.96
CA ALA A 346 -18.47 7.65 -3.37
C ALA A 346 -18.68 7.03 -4.75
N PHE A 347 -19.90 6.58 -5.07
CA PHE A 347 -20.20 6.04 -6.41
C PHE A 347 -20.18 7.11 -7.50
N VAL A 348 -20.56 8.37 -7.19
CA VAL A 348 -20.35 9.50 -8.09
C VAL A 348 -18.86 9.71 -8.35
N LEU A 349 -18.02 9.69 -7.30
CA LEU A 349 -16.58 9.84 -7.45
C LEU A 349 -15.94 8.69 -8.25
N PHE A 350 -16.34 7.43 -7.99
CA PHE A 350 -15.85 6.29 -8.77
C PHE A 350 -16.18 6.41 -10.26
N SER A 351 -17.34 6.95 -10.62
CA SER A 351 -17.72 7.14 -12.03
C SER A 351 -16.82 8.11 -12.79
N ARG A 352 -16.06 8.95 -12.09
CA ARG A 352 -15.14 9.95 -12.65
C ARG A 352 -13.71 9.43 -12.82
N LEU A 353 -13.40 8.27 -12.24
CA LEU A 353 -12.08 7.68 -12.25
C LEU A 353 -11.98 6.63 -13.36
N ASP A 354 -10.87 6.66 -14.10
CA ASP A 354 -10.55 5.58 -15.04
C ASP A 354 -9.86 4.40 -14.34
N VAL A 355 -9.07 4.71 -13.31
CA VAL A 355 -8.27 3.75 -12.54
C VAL A 355 -8.36 4.11 -11.06
N TYR A 356 -8.50 3.09 -10.19
CA TYR A 356 -8.49 3.27 -8.74
C TYR A 356 -7.86 2.09 -8.02
N ARG A 357 -6.82 2.36 -7.23
CA ARG A 357 -5.86 1.34 -6.77
C ARG A 357 -5.91 1.05 -5.27
N ARG A 358 -6.94 1.51 -4.55
CA ARG A 358 -6.97 1.43 -3.08
C ARG A 358 -7.84 0.27 -2.59
N PRO A 359 -7.25 -0.81 -2.06
CA PRO A 359 -7.98 -1.97 -1.56
C PRO A 359 -9.02 -1.64 -0.50
N PHE A 360 -8.66 -0.84 0.51
CA PHE A 360 -9.54 -0.54 1.63
C PHE A 360 -10.85 0.13 1.19
N PRO A 361 -10.85 1.28 0.48
CA PRO A 361 -12.10 1.88 0.02
C PRO A 361 -12.87 1.00 -0.97
N LEU A 362 -12.18 0.28 -1.86
CA LEU A 362 -12.82 -0.68 -2.77
C LEU A 362 -13.58 -1.76 -2.00
N LEU A 363 -12.99 -2.33 -0.96
CA LEU A 363 -13.65 -3.30 -0.11
C LEU A 363 -14.89 -2.68 0.55
N ILE A 364 -14.74 -1.55 1.28
CA ILE A 364 -15.84 -0.93 2.02
C ILE A 364 -17.02 -0.60 1.10
N PHE A 365 -16.79 0.03 -0.06
CA PHE A 365 -17.87 0.33 -0.99
C PHE A 365 -18.36 -0.89 -1.77
N GLY A 366 -17.53 -1.91 -1.94
CA GLY A 366 -17.93 -3.23 -2.42
C GLY A 366 -18.98 -3.87 -1.52
N LEU A 367 -18.82 -3.80 -0.19
CA LEU A 367 -19.85 -4.26 0.76
C LEU A 367 -21.18 -3.49 0.62
N GLU A 368 -21.13 -2.24 0.13
CA GLU A 368 -22.29 -1.37 -0.02
C GLU A 368 -22.90 -1.38 -1.43
N ALA A 369 -22.33 -2.14 -2.36
CA ALA A 369 -22.82 -2.31 -3.73
C ALA A 369 -24.06 -3.24 -3.78
N ARG A 370 -25.20 -2.74 -3.29
CA ARG A 370 -26.46 -3.48 -3.18
C ARG A 370 -27.27 -3.59 -4.48
N THR A 371 -26.80 -3.01 -5.59
CA THR A 371 -27.47 -3.05 -6.89
C THR A 371 -26.51 -3.53 -7.97
N ASP A 372 -27.02 -4.21 -8.99
CA ASP A 372 -26.21 -4.71 -10.10
C ASP A 372 -25.42 -3.61 -10.80
N ASN A 373 -26.02 -2.43 -10.98
CA ASN A 373 -25.33 -1.27 -11.56
C ASN A 373 -24.08 -0.87 -10.76
N ARG A 374 -24.14 -0.92 -9.42
CA ARG A 374 -22.99 -0.62 -8.56
C ARG A 374 -21.94 -1.72 -8.59
N ARG A 375 -22.40 -2.98 -8.59
CA ARG A 375 -21.52 -4.15 -8.69
C ARG A 375 -20.73 -4.12 -10.00
N ILE A 376 -21.40 -3.87 -11.12
CA ILE A 376 -20.80 -3.74 -12.45
C ILE A 376 -19.81 -2.57 -12.47
N ALA A 377 -20.23 -1.38 -12.00
CA ALA A 377 -19.35 -0.19 -12.00
C ALA A 377 -18.03 -0.43 -11.23
N LEU A 378 -18.08 -1.10 -10.08
CA LEU A 378 -16.88 -1.43 -9.30
C LEU A 378 -16.02 -2.50 -9.99
N LEU A 379 -16.62 -3.57 -10.53
CA LEU A 379 -15.87 -4.61 -11.23
C LEU A 379 -15.20 -4.08 -12.50
N ASP A 380 -15.87 -3.18 -13.22
CA ASP A 380 -15.32 -2.52 -14.41
C ASP A 380 -14.13 -1.63 -14.01
N LEU A 381 -14.25 -0.85 -12.94
CA LEU A 381 -13.16 -0.01 -12.43
C LEU A 381 -11.94 -0.86 -11.98
N ILE A 382 -12.17 -1.97 -11.28
CA ILE A 382 -11.11 -2.91 -10.88
C ILE A 382 -10.45 -3.51 -12.13
N THR A 383 -11.25 -3.98 -13.09
CA THR A 383 -10.73 -4.63 -14.30
C THR A 383 -9.95 -3.66 -15.17
N LYS A 384 -10.41 -2.41 -15.33
CA LYS A 384 -9.64 -1.34 -15.99
C LYS A 384 -8.33 -1.08 -15.27
N THR A 385 -8.36 -1.03 -13.94
CA THR A 385 -7.16 -0.80 -13.12
C THR A 385 -6.10 -1.89 -13.32
N GLU A 386 -6.53 -3.16 -13.30
CA GLU A 386 -5.68 -4.34 -13.52
C GLU A 386 -5.09 -4.37 -14.95
N ASN A 387 -5.87 -3.96 -15.96
CA ASN A 387 -5.42 -3.94 -17.36
C ASN A 387 -4.48 -2.78 -17.70
N THR A 388 -4.71 -1.60 -17.12
CA THR A 388 -3.89 -0.40 -17.39
C THR A 388 -2.54 -0.47 -16.68
N THR A 389 -2.45 -1.24 -15.59
CA THR A 389 -1.26 -1.23 -14.75
C THR A 389 -0.99 -2.61 -14.13
N PRO A 390 0.13 -3.29 -14.45
CA PRO A 390 0.53 -4.51 -13.74
C PRO A 390 0.98 -4.24 -12.29
N MET A 391 0.82 -3.00 -11.82
CA MET A 391 1.44 -2.43 -10.63
C MET A 391 0.87 -2.89 -9.29
N ARG A 392 -0.27 -3.60 -9.26
CA ARG A 392 -0.76 -4.24 -8.02
C ARG A 392 -1.91 -5.20 -8.31
N ASN A 393 -1.86 -6.39 -7.73
CA ASN A 393 -2.95 -7.35 -7.88
C ASN A 393 -4.13 -6.98 -6.95
N LEU A 394 -5.20 -6.41 -7.52
CA LEU A 394 -6.48 -6.19 -6.82
C LEU A 394 -7.34 -7.45 -6.72
N GLY A 395 -6.87 -8.57 -7.29
CA GLY A 395 -7.57 -9.84 -7.36
C GLY A 395 -8.01 -10.36 -6.00
N SER A 396 -7.20 -10.23 -4.94
CA SER A 396 -7.61 -10.63 -3.60
C SER A 396 -8.85 -9.85 -3.13
N VAL A 397 -8.83 -8.52 -3.26
CA VAL A 397 -9.97 -7.64 -2.89
C VAL A 397 -11.19 -7.92 -3.78
N LYS A 398 -10.96 -8.09 -5.08
CA LYS A 398 -12.00 -8.45 -6.06
C LYS A 398 -12.69 -9.75 -5.67
N SER A 399 -11.93 -10.79 -5.33
CA SER A 399 -12.43 -12.08 -4.87
C SER A 399 -13.20 -11.97 -3.56
N MET A 400 -12.73 -11.16 -2.61
CA MET A 400 -13.45 -10.89 -1.36
C MET A 400 -14.80 -10.22 -1.63
N ILE A 401 -14.82 -9.15 -2.44
CA ILE A 401 -16.03 -8.41 -2.80
C ILE A 401 -17.06 -9.33 -3.48
N GLN A 402 -16.63 -10.09 -4.50
CA GLN A 402 -17.50 -11.03 -5.21
C GLN A 402 -18.06 -12.10 -4.28
N SER A 403 -17.23 -12.65 -3.40
CA SER A 403 -17.66 -13.64 -2.42
C SER A 403 -18.71 -13.08 -1.46
N ILE A 404 -18.55 -11.83 -1.00
CA ILE A 404 -19.56 -11.16 -0.16
C ILE A 404 -20.89 -11.02 -0.89
N TRP A 405 -20.87 -10.65 -2.18
CA TRP A 405 -22.09 -10.55 -2.98
C TRP A 405 -22.77 -11.89 -3.14
N VAL A 406 -22.01 -12.95 -3.46
CA VAL A 406 -22.54 -14.31 -3.55
C VAL A 406 -23.17 -14.75 -2.23
N GLN A 407 -22.50 -14.54 -1.10
CA GLN A 407 -23.08 -14.88 0.21
C GLN A 407 -24.32 -14.05 0.52
N GLY A 408 -24.34 -12.77 0.14
CA GLY A 408 -25.51 -11.90 0.27
C GLY A 408 -26.70 -12.37 -0.57
N ASP A 409 -26.46 -12.83 -1.79
CA ASP A 409 -27.49 -13.31 -2.70
C ASP A 409 -28.04 -14.69 -2.27
N LEU A 410 -27.22 -15.50 -1.58
CA LEU A 410 -27.63 -16.79 -1.01
C LEU A 410 -28.32 -16.66 0.36
N ALA A 411 -28.06 -15.59 1.10
CA ALA A 411 -28.54 -15.43 2.47
C ALA A 411 -30.06 -15.26 2.52
N ARG A 412 -30.71 -15.93 3.49
CA ARG A 412 -32.14 -15.77 3.78
C ARG A 412 -32.43 -14.57 4.69
N GLU A 413 -31.45 -14.15 5.47
CA GLU A 413 -31.53 -13.07 6.45
C GLU A 413 -30.32 -12.12 6.30
N GLU A 414 -30.45 -10.87 6.75
CA GLU A 414 -29.35 -9.90 6.67
C GLU A 414 -28.26 -10.26 7.69
N ILE A 415 -27.11 -10.71 7.20
CA ILE A 415 -25.92 -10.96 8.04
C ILE A 415 -25.37 -9.60 8.53
N ASP A 416 -25.01 -9.51 9.81
CA ASP A 416 -24.40 -8.31 10.38
C ASP A 416 -23.12 -7.88 9.64
N TYR A 417 -22.90 -6.57 9.53
CA TYR A 417 -21.79 -6.01 8.75
C TYR A 417 -20.41 -6.44 9.29
N ARG A 418 -20.26 -6.47 10.63
CA ARG A 418 -19.01 -6.88 11.28
C ARG A 418 -18.73 -8.34 10.99
N ASP A 419 -19.75 -9.20 11.07
CA ASP A 419 -19.60 -10.63 10.83
C ASP A 419 -19.25 -10.93 9.37
N ARG A 420 -19.84 -10.22 8.41
CA ARG A 420 -19.44 -10.33 7.00
C ARG A 420 -17.95 -10.02 6.81
N LEU A 421 -17.47 -8.92 7.38
CA LEU A 421 -16.06 -8.54 7.30
C LEU A 421 -15.16 -9.58 7.99
N ASN A 422 -15.52 -10.02 9.19
CA ASN A 422 -14.73 -11.02 9.91
C ASN A 422 -14.62 -12.32 9.11
N VAL A 423 -15.74 -12.84 8.61
CA VAL A 423 -15.76 -14.11 7.87
C VAL A 423 -14.99 -14.00 6.56
N ILE A 424 -15.23 -12.95 5.77
CA ILE A 424 -14.56 -12.84 4.47
C ILE A 424 -13.06 -12.62 4.61
N ILE A 425 -12.63 -11.77 5.54
CA ILE A 425 -11.19 -11.51 5.75
C ILE A 425 -10.53 -12.78 6.30
N SER A 426 -11.16 -13.47 7.25
CA SER A 426 -10.67 -14.75 7.80
C SER A 426 -10.69 -15.91 6.79
N SER A 427 -11.39 -15.79 5.66
CA SER A 427 -11.38 -16.82 4.63
C SER A 427 -10.04 -16.89 3.89
N SER A 428 -9.32 -15.77 3.82
CA SER A 428 -7.96 -15.68 3.27
C SER A 428 -6.99 -16.56 4.06
N GLU A 429 -6.12 -17.30 3.37
CA GLU A 429 -5.15 -18.17 4.03
C GLU A 429 -4.22 -17.39 4.96
N ASN A 430 -3.76 -16.25 4.45
CA ASN A 430 -2.84 -15.36 5.12
C ASN A 430 -3.48 -14.00 5.38
N LEU A 431 -2.90 -13.25 6.33
CA LEU A 431 -3.36 -11.90 6.68
C LEU A 431 -3.30 -10.98 5.44
N PRO A 432 -4.46 -10.51 4.92
CA PRO A 432 -4.47 -9.68 3.72
C PRO A 432 -3.90 -8.29 4.03
N ALA A 433 -3.21 -7.70 3.05
CA ALA A 433 -2.73 -6.33 3.13
C ALA A 433 -3.65 -5.41 2.32
N PHE A 434 -4.33 -4.47 2.99
CA PHE A 434 -5.25 -3.51 2.36
C PHE A 434 -4.59 -2.18 1.98
N THR A 435 -3.26 -2.13 1.99
CA THR A 435 -2.44 -0.96 1.63
C THR A 435 -2.48 -0.67 0.15
#